data_AF-A0AAV4K102-F1
#
_entry.id   AF-A0AAV4K102-F1
#
_cell.length_a   1.000
_cell.length_b   1.000
_cell.length_c   1.000
_cell.angle_alpha   90.00
_cell.angle_beta   90.00
_cell.angle_gamma   90.00
#
_symmetry.space_group_name_H-M   'P 1'
#
loop_
_entity.id
_entity.type
_entity.pdbx_description
1 polymer ?
#
loop_
_entity_poly.entity_id
_entity_poly.type
_entity_poly.pdbx_seq_one_letter_code
_entity_poly.pdbx_strand_id
1 'polypeptide(L)'
;MTLDRGSQFTSALWTEMANQLGMQLHRTSANHPQSNGLLERFHRTLKAALKTRLKGPNWADKLPWVMLGLRTVPKEDLKVSCSELVYGEQLALPGQFVDPNPTAFSTKVDPFRSLVKRLIPDSSPHDSPLYSEVN
;
A
#
# COMPACT_ATOMS: atom_id res chain seq x y z
N MET A 1 19.71 -2.11 2.66
CA MET A 1 18.54 -2.09 3.57
C MET A 1 19.04 -2.04 5.01
N THR A 2 18.51 -1.13 5.83
CA THR A 2 18.91 -0.92 7.23
C THR A 2 17.88 -1.61 8.13
N LEU A 3 18.30 -2.60 8.93
CA LEU A 3 17.40 -3.37 9.80
C LEU A 3 17.93 -3.43 11.22
N ASP A 4 17.00 -3.43 12.18
CA ASP A 4 17.29 -3.68 13.59
C ASP A 4 17.73 -5.14 13.82
N ARG A 5 18.44 -5.40 14.91
CA ARG A 5 18.96 -6.72 15.31
C ARG A 5 17.90 -7.67 15.87
N GLY A 6 16.63 -7.47 15.52
CA GLY A 6 15.57 -8.43 15.85
C GLY A 6 15.93 -9.80 15.29
N SER A 7 15.73 -10.86 16.08
CA SER A 7 16.12 -12.23 15.70
C SER A 7 15.47 -12.69 14.38
N GLN A 8 14.31 -12.13 14.04
CA GLN A 8 13.62 -12.35 12.77
C GLN A 8 14.41 -11.86 11.54
N PHE A 9 15.27 -10.85 11.69
CA PHE A 9 16.10 -10.26 10.63
C PHE A 9 17.56 -10.74 10.66
N THR A 10 17.90 -11.64 11.58
CA THR A 10 19.24 -12.22 11.71
C THR A 10 19.31 -13.69 11.27
N SER A 11 18.20 -14.28 10.84
CA SER A 11 18.16 -15.69 10.41
C SER A 11 18.97 -15.93 9.13
N ALA A 12 19.44 -17.17 8.97
CA ALA A 12 20.11 -17.61 7.74
C ALA A 12 19.18 -17.45 6.52
N LEU A 13 17.89 -17.75 6.69
CA LEU A 13 16.86 -17.57 5.67
C LEU A 13 16.75 -16.11 5.20
N TRP A 14 16.76 -15.15 6.12
CA TRP A 14 16.70 -13.73 5.76
C TRP A 14 17.95 -13.27 4.97
N THR A 15 19.12 -13.80 5.35
CA THR A 15 20.38 -13.50 4.66
C THR A 15 20.37 -14.07 3.24
N GLU A 16 19.89 -15.31 3.07
CA GLU A 16 19.78 -15.95 1.76
C GLU A 16 18.77 -15.25 0.86
N MET A 17 17.60 -14.87 1.40
CA MET A 17 16.59 -14.10 0.68
C MET A 17 17.14 -12.74 0.21
N ALA A 18 17.89 -12.04 1.06
CA ALA A 18 18.51 -10.78 0.69
C ALA A 18 19.54 -10.94 -0.43
N ASN A 19 20.35 -12.01 -0.41
CA ASN A 19 21.31 -12.34 -1.46
C ASN A 19 20.61 -12.60 -2.80
N GLN A 20 19.54 -13.41 -2.80
CA GLN A 20 18.77 -13.69 -4.02
C GLN A 20 18.13 -12.43 -4.63
N LEU A 21 17.71 -11.49 -3.77
CA LEU A 21 17.15 -10.21 -4.22
C LEU A 21 18.23 -9.16 -4.56
N GLY A 22 19.51 -9.51 -4.51
CA GLY A 22 20.63 -8.59 -4.75
C GLY A 22 20.72 -7.45 -3.71
N MET A 23 20.08 -7.61 -2.56
CA MET A 23 20.01 -6.59 -1.52
C MET A 23 21.23 -6.62 -0.62
N GLN A 24 21.94 -5.50 -0.53
CA GLN A 24 22.99 -5.35 0.48
C GLN A 24 22.38 -5.09 1.86
N LEU A 25 22.43 -6.11 2.71
CA LEU A 25 21.98 -6.03 4.09
C LEU A 25 23.00 -5.25 4.94
N HIS A 26 22.67 -4.01 5.26
CA HIS A 26 23.46 -3.22 6.20
C HIS A 26 22.92 -3.48 7.60
N ARG A 27 23.55 -4.43 8.30
CA ARG A 27 23.27 -4.67 9.71
C ARG A 27 23.70 -3.42 10.47
N THR A 28 22.76 -2.70 11.08
CA THR A 28 23.13 -1.57 11.94
C THR A 28 24.00 -2.10 13.07
N SER A 29 25.25 -1.65 13.13
CA SER A 29 25.99 -1.63 14.38
C SER A 29 25.16 -0.80 15.38
N ALA A 30 25.38 -0.97 16.68
CA ALA A 30 24.55 -0.41 17.76
C ALA A 30 24.38 1.14 17.75
N ASN A 31 24.88 1.86 16.73
CA ASN A 31 24.95 3.31 16.65
C ASN A 31 24.41 3.86 15.30
N HIS A 32 23.20 3.47 14.85
CA HIS A 32 22.48 4.20 13.79
C HIS A 32 21.18 4.87 14.30
N PRO A 33 21.27 5.75 15.31
CA PRO A 33 20.11 6.40 15.93
C PRO A 33 19.31 7.26 14.92
N GLN A 34 19.94 7.76 13.86
CA GLN A 34 19.24 8.52 12.81
C GLN A 34 18.32 7.64 11.96
N SER A 35 18.79 6.47 11.51
CA SER A 35 17.99 5.59 10.65
C SER A 35 16.87 4.92 11.43
N ASN A 36 17.14 4.46 12.66
CA ASN A 36 16.08 3.97 13.54
C ASN A 36 15.13 5.09 13.97
N GLY A 37 15.64 6.29 14.23
CA GLY A 37 14.83 7.43 14.64
C GLY A 37 13.80 7.85 13.59
N LEU A 38 14.13 7.79 12.29
CA LEU A 38 13.18 8.04 11.21
C LEU A 38 12.08 6.96 11.17
N LEU A 39 12.47 5.69 11.27
CA LEU A 39 11.53 4.57 11.28
C LEU A 39 10.61 4.62 12.51
N GLU A 40 11.15 4.90 13.68
CA GLU A 40 10.40 5.06 14.93
C GLU A 40 9.43 6.23 14.87
N ARG A 41 9.84 7.38 14.32
CA ARG A 41 8.94 8.53 14.09
C ARG A 41 7.81 8.14 13.14
N PHE A 42 8.13 7.46 12.03
CA PHE A 42 7.12 6.97 11.09
C PHE A 42 6.15 5.99 11.77
N HIS A 43 6.65 5.01 12.53
CA HIS A 43 5.81 4.07 13.28
C HIS A 43 4.91 4.77 14.30
N ARG A 44 5.39 5.82 14.96
CA ARG A 44 4.58 6.63 15.89
C ARG A 44 3.43 7.32 15.17
N THR A 45 3.70 7.96 14.03
CA THR A 45 2.69 8.61 13.20
C THR A 45 1.68 7.60 12.67
N LEU A 46 2.13 6.43 12.20
CA LEU A 46 1.27 5.35 11.74
C LEU A 46 0.34 4.85 12.85
N LYS A 47 0.88 4.61 14.05
CA LYS A 47 0.07 4.19 15.21
C LYS A 47 -0.95 5.25 15.60
N ALA A 48 -0.57 6.53 15.58
CA ALA A 48 -1.49 7.63 15.87
C ALA A 48 -2.63 7.70 14.84
N ALA A 49 -2.32 7.63 13.55
CA ALA A 49 -3.31 7.66 12.48
C ALA A 49 -4.22 6.43 12.45
N LEU A 50 -3.71 5.27 12.86
CA LEU A 50 -4.54 4.08 13.06
C LEU A 50 -5.49 4.28 14.25
N LYS A 51 -5.00 4.77 15.39
CA LYS A 51 -5.83 5.01 16.59
C LYS A 51 -6.98 5.98 16.33
N THR A 52 -6.78 7.03 15.53
CA THR A 52 -7.84 7.99 15.22
C THR A 52 -8.95 7.39 14.36
N ARG A 53 -8.64 6.39 13.53
CA ARG A 53 -9.58 5.78 12.57
C ARG A 53 -10.17 4.46 13.06
N LEU A 54 -9.61 3.88 14.12
CA LEU A 54 -10.04 2.61 14.69
C LEU A 54 -11.20 2.81 15.66
N LYS A 55 -12.28 2.05 15.41
CA LYS A 55 -13.41 1.87 16.35
C LYS A 55 -13.51 0.43 16.88
N GLY A 56 -12.53 -0.42 16.58
CA GLY A 56 -12.52 -1.86 16.93
C GLY A 56 -11.19 -2.54 16.57
N PRO A 57 -11.08 -3.87 16.72
CA PRO A 57 -9.83 -4.61 16.55
C PRO A 57 -9.38 -4.77 15.08
N ASN A 58 -10.22 -4.44 14.11
CA ASN A 58 -9.96 -4.67 12.67
C ASN A 58 -9.08 -3.57 12.06
N TRP A 59 -7.88 -3.39 12.62
CA TRP A 59 -6.92 -2.39 12.15
C TRP A 59 -6.35 -2.71 10.77
N ALA A 60 -6.21 -4.00 10.43
CA ALA A 60 -5.70 -4.46 9.15
C ALA A 60 -6.53 -3.92 7.98
N ASP A 61 -7.86 -3.94 8.08
CA ASP A 61 -8.76 -3.43 7.03
C ASP A 61 -8.66 -1.92 6.83
N LYS A 62 -8.23 -1.19 7.86
CA LYS A 62 -8.06 0.28 7.81
C LYS A 62 -6.65 0.69 7.40
N LEU A 63 -5.69 -0.23 7.45
CA LEU A 63 -4.29 0.04 7.15
C LEU A 63 -4.06 0.60 5.74
N PRO A 64 -4.67 0.05 4.65
CA PRO A 64 -4.49 0.61 3.31
C PRO A 64 -4.93 2.07 3.22
N TRP A 65 -6.05 2.41 3.88
CA TRP A 65 -6.58 3.77 3.88
C TRP A 65 -5.75 4.75 4.70
N VAL A 66 -5.18 4.32 5.82
CA VAL A 66 -4.27 5.13 6.63
C VAL A 66 -2.96 5.35 5.88
N MET A 67 -2.41 4.30 5.28
CA MET A 67 -1.21 4.38 4.46
C MET A 67 -1.39 5.29 3.24
N LEU A 68 -2.56 5.26 2.59
CA LEU A 68 -2.89 6.17 1.51
C LEU A 68 -2.82 7.63 1.99
N GLY A 69 -3.51 7.97 3.08
CA GLY A 69 -3.48 9.32 3.64
C GLY A 69 -2.05 9.77 4.01
N LEU A 70 -1.26 8.92 4.65
CA LEU A 70 0.13 9.25 5.01
C LEU A 70 1.04 9.47 3.79
N ARG A 71 0.74 8.87 2.64
CA ARG A 71 1.54 9.02 1.41
C ARG A 71 1.16 10.26 0.61
N THR A 72 -0.11 10.66 0.66
CA THR A 72 -0.63 11.80 -0.11
C THR A 72 -0.60 13.14 0.63
N VAL A 73 -0.37 13.14 1.95
CA VAL A 73 -0.19 14.39 2.70
C VAL A 73 1.14 15.05 2.30
N PRO A 74 1.14 16.31 1.85
CA PRO A 74 2.37 17.05 1.59
C PRO A 74 3.11 17.29 2.91
N LYS A 75 4.42 17.06 2.92
CA LYS A 75 5.24 17.39 4.09
C LYS A 75 5.49 18.89 4.12
N GLU A 76 5.31 19.53 5.27
CA GLU A 76 5.49 20.99 5.42
C GLU A 76 6.88 21.46 4.98
N ASP A 77 7.92 20.69 5.31
CA ASP A 77 9.32 21.01 4.97
C ASP A 77 9.60 20.99 3.46
N LEU A 78 8.95 20.07 2.74
CA LEU A 78 9.24 19.79 1.33
C LEU A 78 8.17 20.35 0.38
N LYS A 79 7.00 20.70 0.91
CA LYS A 79 5.76 21.07 0.17
C LYS A 79 5.26 20.04 -0.85
N VAL A 80 5.92 18.89 -0.95
CA VAL A 80 5.55 17.77 -1.82
C VAL A 80 5.18 16.53 -1.01
N SER A 81 4.33 15.69 -1.58
CA SER A 81 3.90 14.43 -0.95
C SER A 81 4.87 13.28 -1.28
N CYS A 82 4.90 12.24 -0.44
CA CYS A 82 5.72 11.05 -0.72
C CYS A 82 5.28 10.35 -2.01
N SER A 83 3.98 10.32 -2.32
CA SER A 83 3.48 9.76 -3.58
C SER A 83 3.97 10.56 -4.79
N GLU A 84 3.99 11.88 -4.68
CA GLU A 84 4.43 12.76 -5.77
C GLU A 84 5.93 12.64 -6.03
N LEU A 85 6.74 12.47 -4.98
CA LEU A 85 8.17 12.19 -5.13
C LEU A 85 8.45 10.85 -5.83
N VAL A 86 7.58 9.85 -5.64
CA VAL A 86 7.78 8.51 -6.22
C VAL A 86 7.26 8.43 -7.65
N TYR A 87 6.09 9.02 -7.91
CA TYR A 87 5.41 8.91 -9.21
C TYR A 87 5.60 10.13 -10.12
N GLY A 88 6.16 11.22 -9.59
CA GLY A 88 6.33 12.49 -10.31
C GLY A 88 5.06 13.35 -10.38
N GLU A 89 3.92 12.86 -9.89
CA GLU A 89 2.62 13.54 -9.99
C GLU A 89 1.76 13.33 -8.73
N GLN A 90 0.80 14.23 -8.50
CA GLN A 90 -0.12 14.12 -7.37
C GLN A 90 -1.10 12.96 -7.58
N LEU A 91 -1.19 12.07 -6.58
CA LEU A 91 -2.08 10.91 -6.67
C LEU A 91 -3.55 11.34 -6.58
N ALA A 92 -4.36 10.91 -7.56
CA ALA A 92 -5.80 11.11 -7.54
C ALA A 92 -6.46 10.25 -6.45
N LEU A 93 -7.03 10.91 -5.44
CA LEU A 93 -7.72 10.24 -4.34
C LEU A 93 -9.14 9.82 -4.75
N PRO A 94 -9.69 8.71 -4.23
CA PRO A 94 -11.08 8.30 -4.47
C PRO A 94 -12.11 9.43 -4.28
N GLY A 95 -11.90 10.32 -3.30
CA GLY A 95 -12.77 11.47 -3.05
C GLY A 95 -12.66 12.61 -4.06
N GLN A 96 -11.54 12.73 -4.79
CA GLN A 96 -11.34 13.75 -5.83
C GLN A 96 -11.99 13.36 -7.16
N PHE A 97 -12.28 12.09 -7.37
CA PHE A 97 -13.10 11.70 -8.50
C PHE A 97 -14.52 12.23 -8.32
N VAL A 98 -15.01 12.33 -7.07
CA VAL A 98 -16.39 12.73 -6.72
C VAL A 98 -16.54 14.24 -6.84
N ASP A 99 -16.85 14.69 -8.05
CA ASP A 99 -17.30 16.07 -8.27
C ASP A 99 -18.57 16.33 -7.44
N PRO A 100 -18.69 17.47 -6.73
CA PRO A 100 -19.90 17.83 -5.99
C PRO A 100 -21.10 18.05 -6.91
N ASN A 101 -20.86 18.18 -8.21
CA ASN A 101 -21.87 18.16 -9.24
C ASN A 101 -21.99 16.74 -9.83
N PRO A 102 -23.06 15.98 -9.53
CA PRO A 102 -23.19 14.57 -9.90
C PRO A 102 -23.13 14.32 -11.40
N THR A 103 -23.40 15.34 -12.23
CA THR A 103 -23.36 15.26 -13.69
C THR A 103 -21.93 15.16 -14.25
N ALA A 104 -20.92 15.69 -13.53
CA ALA A 104 -19.51 15.65 -13.96
C ALA A 104 -18.80 14.35 -13.54
N PHE A 105 -19.31 13.67 -12.51
CA PHE A 105 -18.79 12.39 -12.01
C PHE A 105 -18.87 11.29 -13.07
N SER A 106 -20.00 11.18 -13.78
CA SER A 106 -20.18 10.16 -14.82
C SER A 106 -19.10 10.30 -15.89
N THR A 107 -18.89 11.51 -16.39
CA THR A 107 -18.01 11.78 -17.53
C THR A 107 -16.55 11.38 -17.30
N LYS A 108 -16.05 11.44 -16.06
CA LYS A 108 -14.67 11.04 -15.71
C LYS A 108 -14.54 9.58 -15.29
N VAL A 109 -15.58 9.02 -14.69
CA VAL A 109 -15.55 7.66 -14.12
C VAL A 109 -15.91 6.61 -15.17
N ASP A 110 -16.67 6.98 -16.21
CA ASP A 110 -17.03 6.09 -17.31
C ASP A 110 -15.83 5.58 -18.11
N PRO A 111 -14.85 6.43 -18.53
CA PRO A 111 -13.62 5.96 -19.17
C PRO A 111 -12.81 5.01 -18.29
N PHE A 112 -12.71 5.31 -16.99
CA PHE A 112 -11.98 4.48 -16.03
C PHE A 112 -12.68 3.13 -15.81
N ARG A 113 -14.01 3.12 -15.64
CA ARG A 113 -14.82 1.88 -15.55
C ARG A 113 -14.68 1.02 -16.80
N SER A 114 -14.68 1.65 -17.98
CA SER A 114 -14.47 0.97 -19.26
C SER A 114 -13.10 0.31 -19.34
N LEU A 115 -12.06 1.01 -18.90
CA LEU A 115 -10.69 0.50 -18.87
C LEU A 115 -10.53 -0.66 -17.87
N VAL A 116 -11.10 -0.53 -16.67
CA VAL A 116 -11.07 -1.57 -15.65
C VAL A 116 -11.84 -2.80 -16.12
N LYS A 117 -13.02 -2.65 -16.72
CA LYS A 117 -13.78 -3.77 -17.30
C LYS A 117 -13.00 -4.51 -18.40
N ARG A 118 -12.18 -3.79 -19.17
CA ARG A 118 -11.32 -4.40 -20.20
C ARG A 118 -10.12 -5.15 -19.61
N LEU A 119 -9.68 -4.79 -18.40
CA LEU A 119 -8.54 -5.40 -17.72
C LEU A 119 -8.94 -6.54 -16.77
N ILE A 120 -10.22 -6.63 -16.41
CA ILE A 120 -10.75 -7.78 -15.69
C ILE A 120 -10.87 -8.92 -16.72
N PRO A 121 -10.13 -10.03 -16.56
CA PRO A 121 -10.30 -11.19 -17.42
C PRO A 121 -11.74 -11.68 -17.29
N ASP A 122 -12.38 -11.92 -18.44
CA ASP A 122 -13.75 -12.40 -18.50
C ASP A 122 -13.84 -13.67 -17.64
N SER A 123 -14.61 -13.61 -16.56
CA SER A 123 -14.95 -14.80 -15.81
C SER A 123 -15.91 -15.58 -16.69
N SER A 124 -15.36 -16.37 -17.61
CA SER A 124 -16.11 -17.34 -18.41
C SER A 124 -16.99 -18.12 -17.43
N PRO A 125 -18.33 -18.13 -17.62
CA PRO A 125 -19.18 -18.97 -16.82
C PRO A 125 -18.80 -20.40 -17.15
N HIS A 126 -18.14 -21.08 -16.22
CA HIS A 126 -17.94 -22.51 -16.27
C HIS A 126 -19.29 -23.16 -15.89
N ASP A 127 -20.29 -22.98 -16.75
CA ASP A 127 -21.55 -23.71 -16.69
C ASP A 127 -21.55 -24.72 -17.83
N SER A 128 -21.34 -25.98 -17.48
CA SER A 128 -21.93 -27.12 -18.19
C SER A 128 -22.02 -28.31 -17.23
N PRO A 129 -23.24 -28.80 -16.93
CA PRO A 129 -23.47 -29.99 -16.13
C PRO A 129 -23.46 -31.22 -17.04
N LEU A 130 -22.47 -32.11 -16.90
CA LEU A 130 -22.50 -33.42 -17.57
C LEU A 130 -21.87 -34.49 -16.67
N TYR A 131 -22.68 -35.00 -15.74
CA TYR A 131 -22.57 -36.37 -15.28
C TYR A 131 -23.99 -36.95 -15.19
N SER A 132 -24.45 -37.50 -16.31
CA SER A 132 -25.47 -38.55 -16.35
C SER A 132 -24.82 -39.82 -16.92
N GLU A 133 -24.80 -40.85 -16.08
CA GLU A 133 -24.79 -42.29 -16.39
C GLU A 133 -23.76 -42.86 -17.39
N VAL A 134 -22.82 -43.67 -16.88
CA VAL A 134 -22.71 -45.10 -17.28
C VAL A 134 -21.88 -45.90 -16.27
N ASN A 135 -22.45 -47.05 -15.88
CA ASN A 135 -22.00 -48.18 -15.05
C ASN A 135 -22.12 -48.07 -13.53
#